data_AF-G4Z817-F1
#
_entry.id   AF-G4Z817-F1
#
_cell.length_a   1.000
_cell.length_b   1.000
_cell.length_c   1.000
_cell.angle_alpha   90.00
_cell.angle_beta   90.00
_cell.angle_gamma   90.00
#
_symmetry.space_group_name_H-M   'P 1'
#
loop_
_entity.id
_entity.type
_entity.pdbx_description
1 polymer ?
#
loop_
_entity_poly.entity_id
_entity_poly.type
_entity_poly.pdbx_seq_one_letter_code
_entity_poly.pdbx_strand_id
1 'polypeptide(L)'
;MKYGLSEEVIALLPSASQVKNRAHRLRRRGDFDITTYADVMVWATPRLCTTPAAFFVSNELIVLYCFTDTIDSGDTSVGIIFTSRGLFRTAPRTVAGQNDEMLGVTDGTYKLHFGGRTLVSFGTFGLRYTALHAYQQKFYPMAFMFVRTN
;
A
#
# COMPACT_ATOMS: atom_id res chain seq x y z
N MET A 1 0.37 -22.39 2.90
CA MET A 1 0.20 -20.94 3.13
C MET A 1 1.60 -20.33 3.28
N LYS A 2 1.87 -19.13 2.74
CA LYS A 2 3.26 -18.63 2.48
C LYS A 2 4.10 -18.30 3.72
N TYR A 3 3.54 -18.51 4.90
CA TYR A 3 4.23 -18.54 6.18
C TYR A 3 3.78 -19.83 6.86
N GLY A 4 4.66 -20.82 6.97
CA GLY A 4 4.47 -21.87 7.97
C GLY A 4 4.53 -21.16 9.31
N LEU A 5 3.39 -21.07 10.00
CA LEU A 5 3.26 -20.23 11.19
C LEU A 5 4.11 -20.82 12.32
N SER A 6 5.34 -20.35 12.49
CA SER A 6 6.06 -20.55 13.75
C SER A 6 5.35 -19.76 14.83
N GLU A 7 5.28 -20.29 16.05
CA GLU A 7 4.63 -19.62 17.19
C GLU A 7 5.21 -18.22 17.42
N GLU A 8 6.51 -18.04 17.17
CA GLU A 8 7.19 -16.74 17.24
C GLU A 8 6.60 -15.71 16.26
N VAL A 9 6.28 -16.11 15.03
CA VAL A 9 5.69 -15.21 14.04
C VAL A 9 4.23 -14.91 14.39
N ILE A 10 3.48 -15.89 14.93
CA ILE A 10 2.12 -15.65 15.42
C ILE A 10 2.13 -14.67 16.60
N ALA A 11 3.07 -14.78 17.53
CA ALA A 11 3.18 -13.91 18.70
C ALA A 11 3.48 -12.45 18.33
N LEU A 12 4.11 -12.21 17.18
CA LEU A 12 4.38 -10.88 16.64
C LEU A 12 3.17 -10.28 15.90
N LEU A 13 2.18 -11.08 15.52
CA LEU A 13 1.00 -10.60 14.82
C LEU A 13 -0.02 -10.04 15.83
N PRO A 14 -0.58 -8.84 15.58
CA PRO A 14 -1.60 -8.28 16.46
C PRO A 14 -2.85 -9.14 16.44
N SER A 15 -3.37 -9.47 17.62
CA SER A 15 -4.62 -10.22 17.77
C SER A 15 -5.82 -9.43 17.26
N ALA A 16 -6.91 -10.12 16.92
CA ALA A 16 -8.15 -9.46 16.48
C ALA A 16 -8.66 -8.42 17.51
N SER A 17 -8.47 -8.68 18.81
CA SER A 17 -8.83 -7.73 19.86
C SER A 17 -7.90 -6.52 19.91
N GLN A 18 -6.59 -6.71 19.70
CA GLN A 18 -5.64 -5.61 19.58
C GLN A 18 -5.95 -4.74 18.35
N VAL A 19 -6.34 -5.33 17.22
CA VAL A 19 -6.78 -4.58 16.03
C VAL A 19 -8.09 -3.81 16.30
N LYS A 20 -9.08 -4.45 16.93
CA LYS A 20 -10.37 -3.81 17.28
C LYS A 20 -10.19 -2.64 18.25
N ASN A 21 -9.37 -2.82 19.28
CA ASN A 21 -9.07 -1.77 20.26
C ASN A 21 -8.18 -0.66 19.68
N ARG A 22 -7.33 -1.00 18.70
CA ARG A 22 -6.53 -0.01 17.97
C ARG A 22 -7.42 0.99 17.23
N ALA A 23 -8.48 0.55 16.56
CA ALA A 23 -9.42 1.45 15.88
C ALA A 23 -10.08 2.43 16.88
N HIS A 24 -10.55 1.93 18.02
CA HIS A 24 -11.15 2.78 19.06
C HIS A 24 -10.13 3.76 19.68
N ARG A 25 -8.88 3.33 19.90
CA ARG A 25 -7.79 4.18 20.39
C ARG A 25 -7.40 5.26 19.37
N LEU A 26 -7.33 4.92 18.09
CA LEU A 26 -7.05 5.86 17.01
C LEU A 26 -8.16 6.92 16.88
N ARG A 27 -9.44 6.51 17.03
CA ARG A 27 -10.58 7.45 17.08
C ARG A 27 -10.47 8.43 18.24
N ARG A 28 -10.11 7.97 19.45
CA ARG A 28 -9.93 8.85 20.62
C ARG A 28 -8.77 9.83 20.48
N ARG A 29 -7.75 9.51 19.69
CA ARG A 29 -6.60 10.38 19.42
C ARG A 29 -6.86 11.45 18.36
N GLY A 30 -7.95 11.36 17.60
CA GLY A 30 -8.19 12.23 16.45
C GLY A 30 -7.35 11.89 15.22
N ASP A 31 -6.60 10.77 15.23
CA ASP A 31 -5.75 10.29 14.12
C ASP A 31 -6.55 9.86 12.87
N PHE A 32 -7.85 10.16 12.81
CA PHE A 32 -8.77 9.75 11.76
C PHE A 32 -9.21 10.87 10.82
N ASP A 33 -8.93 12.15 11.08
CA ASP A 33 -9.47 13.27 10.29
C ASP A 33 -8.55 13.77 9.17
N ILE A 34 -8.02 12.84 8.36
CA ILE A 34 -7.52 13.22 7.03
C ILE A 34 -8.72 13.56 6.15
N THR A 35 -9.08 14.84 6.07
CA THR A 35 -10.23 15.36 5.30
C THR A 35 -9.78 16.30 4.18
N THR A 36 -8.62 16.93 4.36
CA THR A 36 -8.04 17.86 3.40
C THR A 36 -6.69 17.35 2.88
N TYR A 37 -6.23 17.94 1.79
CA TYR A 37 -4.86 17.74 1.32
C TYR A 37 -3.81 18.21 2.35
N ALA A 38 -4.11 19.25 3.14
CA ALA A 38 -3.22 19.69 4.20
C ALA A 38 -3.02 18.60 5.26
N ASP A 39 -4.09 17.92 5.67
CA ASP A 39 -4.01 16.80 6.63
C ASP A 39 -3.19 15.63 6.07
N VAL A 40 -3.36 15.33 4.78
CA VAL A 40 -2.54 14.35 4.05
C VAL A 40 -1.08 14.74 4.15
N MET A 41 -0.74 15.99 3.84
CA MET A 41 0.64 16.48 3.83
C MET A 41 1.27 16.49 5.21
N VAL A 42 0.54 16.86 6.27
CA VAL A 42 1.04 16.79 7.65
C VAL A 42 1.45 15.36 8.01
N TRP A 43 0.63 14.36 7.65
CA TRP A 43 0.95 12.96 7.90
C TRP A 43 2.07 12.42 6.99
N ALA A 44 2.07 12.82 5.72
CA ALA A 44 2.95 12.27 4.71
C ALA A 44 4.36 12.85 4.71
N THR A 45 4.52 14.15 5.00
CA THR A 45 5.81 14.86 4.89
C THR A 45 6.96 14.18 5.62
N PRO A 46 6.82 13.69 6.86
CA PRO A 46 7.91 13.00 7.56
C PRO A 46 8.35 11.68 6.89
N ARG A 47 7.54 11.15 5.97
CA ARG A 47 7.73 9.86 5.30
C ARG A 47 7.95 10.03 3.79
N LEU A 48 7.87 11.26 3.30
CA LEU A 48 7.94 11.56 1.88
C LEU A 48 9.37 11.34 1.40
N CYS A 49 9.52 10.41 0.47
CA CYS A 49 10.80 10.08 -0.12
C CYS A 49 11.07 10.99 -1.32
N THR A 50 11.86 12.04 -1.08
CA THR A 50 12.23 13.03 -2.10
C THR A 50 13.55 12.72 -2.80
N THR A 51 14.34 11.76 -2.30
CA THR A 51 15.64 11.41 -2.86
C THR A 51 15.85 9.89 -2.94
N PRO A 52 16.60 9.39 -3.93
CA PRO A 52 16.98 7.97 -4.00
C PRO A 52 17.71 7.50 -2.75
N ALA A 53 18.60 8.33 -2.16
CA ALA A 53 19.32 7.97 -0.95
C ALA A 53 18.39 7.69 0.23
N ALA A 54 17.37 8.54 0.44
CA ALA A 54 16.38 8.35 1.50
C ALA A 54 15.60 7.03 1.34
N PHE A 55 15.32 6.63 0.10
CA PHE A 55 14.66 5.38 -0.21
C PHE A 55 15.45 4.15 0.28
N PHE A 56 16.77 4.15 0.07
CA PHE A 56 17.61 2.99 0.39
C PHE A 56 17.94 2.85 1.87
N VAL A 57 17.74 3.90 2.69
CA VAL A 57 18.01 3.85 4.14
C VAL A 57 16.80 3.33 4.92
N SER A 58 15.57 3.52 4.42
CA SER A 58 14.36 3.15 5.15
C SER A 58 13.86 1.73 4.80
N ASN A 59 13.52 0.94 5.83
CA ASN A 59 12.67 -0.26 5.68
C ASN A 59 11.22 0.00 6.11
N GLU A 60 10.90 1.21 6.52
CA GLU A 60 9.61 1.57 7.09
C GLU A 60 8.61 1.96 5.99
N LEU A 61 7.47 2.52 6.41
CA LEU A 61 6.48 3.08 5.49
C LEU A 61 7.07 4.32 4.81
N ILE A 62 7.18 4.26 3.49
CA ILE A 62 7.71 5.30 2.62
C ILE A 62 6.56 5.88 1.82
N VAL A 63 6.36 7.19 1.87
CA VAL A 63 5.44 7.88 0.97
C VAL A 63 6.19 8.24 -0.31
N LEU A 64 5.67 7.80 -1.45
CA LEU A 64 6.23 8.07 -2.77
C LEU A 64 5.63 9.35 -3.35
N TYR A 65 4.32 9.57 -3.14
CA TYR A 65 3.62 10.68 -3.74
C TYR A 65 2.33 11.01 -2.99
N CYS A 66 1.99 12.30 -2.93
CA CYS A 66 0.70 12.80 -2.46
C CYS A 66 0.06 13.60 -3.58
N PHE A 67 -1.23 13.42 -3.80
CA PHE A 67 -1.93 14.04 -4.92
C PHE A 67 -3.33 14.49 -4.54
N THR A 68 -3.86 15.37 -5.37
CA THR A 68 -5.27 15.73 -5.44
C THR A 68 -5.74 15.58 -6.87
N ASP A 69 -6.99 15.20 -7.07
CA ASP A 69 -7.61 15.13 -8.40
C ASP A 69 -9.08 15.55 -8.32
N THR A 70 -9.65 16.01 -9.43
CA THR A 70 -11.08 16.32 -9.52
C THR A 70 -11.76 15.16 -10.23
N ILE A 71 -12.71 14.51 -9.56
CA ILE A 71 -13.45 13.39 -10.15
C ILE A 71 -14.67 13.88 -10.92
N ASP A 72 -15.28 13.01 -11.71
CA ASP A 72 -16.41 13.34 -12.62
C ASP A 72 -17.62 13.98 -11.92
N SER A 73 -17.81 13.74 -10.61
CA SER A 73 -18.86 14.39 -9.81
C SER A 73 -18.58 15.86 -9.51
N GLY A 74 -17.37 16.36 -9.82
CA GLY A 74 -16.86 17.67 -9.42
C GLY A 74 -16.19 17.67 -8.03
N ASP A 75 -16.24 16.57 -7.30
CA ASP A 75 -15.62 16.46 -5.98
C ASP A 75 -14.09 16.38 -6.08
N THR A 76 -13.41 16.84 -5.03
CA THR A 76 -11.95 16.70 -4.92
C THR A 76 -11.61 15.38 -4.25
N SER A 77 -10.86 14.55 -4.97
CA SER A 77 -10.19 13.37 -4.45
C SER A 77 -8.81 13.75 -3.90
N VAL A 78 -8.45 13.20 -2.75
CA VAL A 78 -7.10 13.33 -2.19
C VAL A 78 -6.50 11.95 -2.00
N GLY A 79 -5.22 11.80 -2.30
CA GLY A 79 -4.58 10.50 -2.28
C GLY A 79 -3.11 10.49 -1.89
N ILE A 80 -2.67 9.33 -1.42
CA ILE A 80 -1.29 9.04 -1.03
C ILE A 80 -0.88 7.72 -1.66
N ILE A 81 0.27 7.70 -2.32
CA ILE A 81 0.97 6.48 -2.75
C ILE A 81 2.09 6.21 -1.76
N PHE A 82 2.08 5.02 -1.16
CA PHE A 82 3.10 4.62 -0.21
C PHE A 82 3.51 3.16 -0.40
N THR A 83 4.69 2.82 0.10
CA THR A 83 5.28 1.49 -0.01
C THR A 83 6.20 1.23 1.19
N SER A 84 6.93 0.13 1.15
CA SER A 84 8.15 -0.08 1.91
C SER A 84 9.23 -0.58 0.96
N ARG A 85 10.51 -0.44 1.34
CA ARG A 85 11.62 -0.94 0.53
C ARG A 85 11.49 -2.44 0.21
N GLY A 86 10.99 -3.23 1.15
CA GLY A 86 10.75 -4.65 0.95
C GLY A 86 9.70 -4.95 -0.13
N LEU A 87 8.63 -4.16 -0.17
CA LEU A 87 7.54 -4.31 -1.13
C LEU A 87 7.92 -3.79 -2.51
N PHE A 88 8.53 -2.61 -2.56
CA PHE A 88 8.88 -1.93 -3.80
C PHE A 88 9.99 -2.62 -4.60
N ARG A 89 10.74 -3.57 -3.99
CA ARG A 89 11.70 -4.45 -4.70
C ARG A 89 11.09 -5.18 -5.89
N THR A 90 9.77 -5.35 -5.91
CA THR A 90 9.06 -5.94 -7.05
C THR A 90 9.17 -5.04 -8.30
N ALA A 91 9.12 -3.71 -8.16
CA ALA A 91 9.15 -2.78 -9.29
C ALA A 91 10.39 -2.91 -10.20
N PRO A 92 11.64 -2.82 -9.70
CA PRO A 92 12.82 -2.97 -10.55
C PRO A 92 12.95 -4.38 -11.13
N ARG A 93 12.44 -5.42 -10.42
CA ARG A 93 12.41 -6.79 -10.96
C ARG A 93 11.44 -6.93 -12.13
N THR A 94 10.33 -6.20 -12.08
CA THR A 94 9.35 -6.18 -13.17
C THR A 94 9.92 -5.48 -14.39
N VAL A 95 10.53 -4.30 -14.22
CA VAL A 95 11.21 -3.57 -15.30
C VAL A 95 12.24 -4.47 -15.99
N ALA A 96 13.12 -5.10 -15.22
CA ALA A 96 14.12 -6.03 -15.76
C ALA A 96 13.50 -7.27 -16.45
N GLY A 97 12.31 -7.70 -16.03
CA GLY A 97 11.60 -8.85 -16.59
C GLY A 97 10.65 -8.54 -17.75
N GLN A 98 10.41 -7.25 -18.05
CA GLN A 98 9.45 -6.77 -19.04
C GLN A 98 10.10 -5.79 -20.04
N ASN A 99 11.36 -6.04 -20.41
CA ASN A 99 12.11 -5.26 -21.41
C ASN A 99 12.14 -3.75 -21.11
N ASP A 100 12.46 -3.40 -19.87
CA ASP A 100 12.52 -2.02 -19.37
C ASP A 100 11.17 -1.28 -19.32
N GLU A 101 10.07 -1.98 -19.57
CA GLU A 101 8.71 -1.48 -19.35
C GLU A 101 8.11 -2.06 -18.06
N MET A 102 7.04 -1.44 -17.55
CA MET A 102 6.33 -1.95 -16.37
C MET A 102 4.83 -1.95 -16.62
N LEU A 103 4.25 -3.14 -16.77
CA LEU A 103 2.81 -3.33 -16.73
C LEU A 103 2.32 -3.36 -15.28
N GLY A 104 1.81 -2.21 -14.85
CA GLY A 104 1.15 -2.03 -13.57
C GLY A 104 -0.32 -2.45 -13.61
N VAL A 105 -0.78 -3.11 -12.56
CA VAL A 105 -2.18 -3.50 -12.36
C VAL A 105 -2.60 -3.23 -10.92
N THR A 106 -3.91 -3.02 -10.73
CA THR A 106 -4.51 -2.98 -9.40
C THR A 106 -5.25 -4.28 -9.15
N ASP A 107 -5.03 -4.93 -8.00
CA ASP A 107 -5.60 -6.27 -7.75
C ASP A 107 -7.09 -6.25 -7.35
N GLY A 108 -7.69 -5.06 -7.24
CA GLY A 108 -9.09 -4.85 -6.83
C GLY A 108 -9.48 -5.43 -5.46
N THR A 109 -8.58 -6.14 -4.78
CA THR A 109 -8.88 -7.06 -3.67
C THR A 109 -8.96 -6.32 -2.34
N TYR A 110 -8.28 -5.18 -2.22
CA TYR A 110 -8.23 -4.38 -1.00
C TYR A 110 -9.05 -3.10 -1.05
N LYS A 111 -10.15 -3.05 -1.81
CA LYS A 111 -11.13 -1.95 -1.73
C LYS A 111 -11.86 -1.97 -0.37
N LEU A 112 -11.13 -1.63 0.69
CA LEU A 112 -11.66 -1.37 2.02
C LEU A 112 -12.33 -0.01 1.96
N HIS A 113 -13.60 -0.02 1.55
CA HIS A 113 -14.46 1.16 1.61
C HIS A 113 -14.86 1.41 3.05
N PHE A 114 -14.19 2.36 3.71
CA PHE A 114 -14.55 2.79 5.07
C PHE A 114 -14.59 4.31 5.13
N GLY A 115 -15.80 4.87 5.32
CA GLY A 115 -16.00 6.31 5.48
C GLY A 115 -15.54 7.16 4.28
N GLY A 116 -15.86 6.75 3.05
CA GLY A 116 -15.46 7.47 1.83
C GLY A 116 -14.01 7.28 1.42
N ARG A 117 -13.29 6.34 2.05
CA ARG A 117 -11.88 6.06 1.78
C ARG A 117 -11.72 4.69 1.13
N THR A 118 -10.77 4.60 0.21
CA THR A 118 -10.44 3.38 -0.55
C THR A 118 -8.94 3.14 -0.46
N LEU A 119 -8.55 1.94 -0.02
CA LEU A 119 -7.19 1.44 -0.18
C LEU A 119 -7.13 0.65 -1.51
N VAL A 120 -6.05 0.80 -2.26
CA VAL A 120 -5.83 0.12 -3.52
C VAL A 120 -4.42 -0.46 -3.51
N SER A 121 -4.32 -1.74 -3.83
CA SER A 121 -3.04 -2.43 -3.99
C SER A 121 -2.60 -2.32 -5.44
N PHE A 122 -1.39 -1.81 -5.67
CA PHE A 122 -0.78 -1.62 -6.98
C PHE A 122 0.45 -2.54 -7.11
N GLY A 123 0.58 -3.19 -8.26
CA GLY A 123 1.65 -4.14 -8.50
C GLY A 123 1.64 -4.69 -9.91
N THR A 124 2.03 -5.95 -10.07
CA THR A 124 2.00 -6.63 -11.37
C THR A 124 1.53 -8.09 -11.23
N PHE A 125 1.21 -8.74 -12.36
CA PHE A 125 1.02 -10.18 -12.40
C PHE A 125 2.25 -10.87 -12.98
N GLY A 126 2.65 -11.97 -12.37
CA GLY A 126 3.65 -12.87 -12.92
C GLY A 126 3.13 -14.29 -12.98
N LEU A 127 3.68 -15.07 -13.90
CA LEU A 127 3.42 -16.51 -14.00
C LEU A 127 4.43 -17.27 -13.13
N ARG A 128 3.94 -18.26 -12.40
CA ARG A 128 4.77 -19.24 -11.71
C ARG A 128 4.48 -20.61 -12.30
N TYR A 129 5.52 -21.32 -12.70
CA TYR A 129 5.40 -22.74 -12.95
C TYR A 129 5.45 -23.48 -11.61
N THR A 130 4.47 -24.33 -11.37
CA THR A 130 4.31 -25.01 -10.07
C THR A 130 4.85 -26.44 -10.12
N ALA A 131 5.09 -27.04 -8.95
CA ALA A 131 5.48 -28.44 -8.85
C ALA A 131 4.44 -29.43 -9.45
N LEU A 132 3.20 -28.97 -9.62
CA LEU A 132 2.12 -29.71 -10.27
C LEU A 132 2.13 -29.57 -11.80
N HIS A 133 3.24 -29.10 -12.38
CA HIS A 133 3.41 -28.90 -13.82
C HIS A 133 2.39 -27.94 -14.46
N ALA A 134 1.81 -27.05 -13.66
CA ALA A 134 0.81 -26.09 -14.09
C ALA A 134 1.31 -24.64 -13.92
N TYR A 135 0.90 -23.78 -14.84
CA TYR A 135 1.09 -22.33 -14.70
C TYR A 135 0.05 -21.74 -13.76
N GLN A 136 0.53 -20.95 -12.81
CA GLN A 136 -0.31 -20.20 -11.90
C GLN A 136 0.01 -18.70 -12.03
N GLN A 137 -1.00 -17.91 -12.33
CA GLN A 137 -0.90 -16.46 -12.24
C GLN A 137 -0.87 -16.02 -10.78
N LYS A 138 0.01 -15.09 -10.46
CA LYS A 138 0.15 -14.53 -9.12
C LYS A 138 0.31 -13.02 -9.17
N PHE A 139 -0.43 -12.33 -8.32
CA PHE A 139 -0.25 -10.91 -8.09
C PHE A 139 0.95 -10.64 -7.17
N TYR A 140 1.74 -9.62 -7.51
CA TYR A 140 2.90 -9.16 -6.78
C TYR A 140 2.75 -7.67 -6.46
N PRO A 141 2.41 -7.31 -5.21
CA PRO A 141 2.27 -5.91 -4.83
C PRO A 141 3.62 -5.18 -4.85
N MET A 142 3.56 -3.90 -5.19
CA MET A 142 4.69 -2.96 -5.22
C MET A 142 4.44 -1.74 -4.33
N ALA A 143 3.21 -1.24 -4.32
CA ALA A 143 2.80 -0.06 -3.58
C ALA A 143 1.32 -0.13 -3.23
N PHE A 144 0.90 0.73 -2.32
CA PHE A 144 -0.49 0.96 -2.00
C PHE A 144 -0.85 2.41 -2.28
N MET A 145 -2.08 2.63 -2.72
CA MET A 145 -2.69 3.93 -2.88
C MET A 145 -3.85 4.04 -1.90
N PHE A 146 -3.88 5.09 -1.10
CA PHE A 146 -5.00 5.41 -0.23
C PHE A 146 -5.65 6.67 -0.75
N VAL A 147 -6.94 6.57 -1.09
CA VAL A 147 -7.70 7.64 -1.75
C VAL A 147 -8.94 7.95 -0.93
N ARG A 148 -9.24 9.23 -0.76
CA ARG A 148 -10.50 9.72 -0.19
C ARG A 148 -11.19 10.59 -1.22
N THR A 149 -12.46 10.34 -1.45
CA THR A 149 -13.35 11.26 -2.13
C THR A 149 -14.06 12.08 -1.07
N ASN A 150 -14.03 13.41 -1.21
CA ASN A 150 -14.79 14.30 -0.34
C ASN A 150 -16.24 14.45 -0.78
#